data_AF-A0A2I0HUC5-F1
#
_entry.id   AF-A0A2I0HUC5-F1
#
_cell.length_a   1.000
_cell.length_b   1.000
_cell.length_c   1.000
_cell.angle_alpha   90.00
_cell.angle_beta   90.00
_cell.angle_gamma   90.00
#
_symmetry.space_group_name_H-M   'P 1'
#
loop_
_entity.id
_entity.type
_entity.pdbx_description
1 polymer ?
#
loop_
_entity_poly.entity_id
_entity_poly.type
_entity_poly.pdbx_seq_one_letter_code
_entity_poly.pdbx_strand_id
1 'polypeptide(L)'
;MDPANTPLGRMLLDEISPVVMVLTTPLVDEACQKNGLSFIEMLSPFCVFNNIDVPVRTASDQPYRLQKFKLRLFYASDIRQPDLQVTKERLKEVITKAGEEESLNLHLDAPQPDDLLSRSESEVLPSWFKFFNKELIRTLSFSDHEAFDHPVVCLLVVSSKDDQPVNRFVDLFNTDQLPSLLNDGAMDPKIHKLYLLLHDNQDAPPEKLLISDTEVYPVVNGMD
;
A
#
# COMPACT_ATOMS: atom_id res chain seq x y z
N MET A 1 -14.19 -15.64 16.20
CA MET A 1 -12.86 -16.03 15.70
C MET A 1 -12.23 -14.79 15.09
N ASP A 2 -11.06 -14.37 15.57
CA ASP A 2 -10.36 -13.22 14.99
C ASP A 2 -9.80 -13.61 13.61
N PRO A 3 -10.18 -12.93 12.51
CA PRO A 3 -9.66 -13.22 11.17
C PRO A 3 -8.12 -13.19 11.11
N ALA A 4 -7.46 -12.41 11.96
CA ALA A 4 -6.00 -12.37 12.07
C ALA A 4 -5.37 -13.71 12.54
N ASN A 5 -6.16 -14.63 13.09
CA ASN A 5 -5.69 -15.93 13.55
C ASN A 5 -5.80 -17.04 12.51
N THR A 6 -6.34 -16.74 11.32
CA THR A 6 -6.44 -17.72 10.22
C THR A 6 -5.51 -17.33 9.07
N PRO A 7 -4.89 -18.29 8.36
CA PRO A 7 -4.03 -17.98 7.20
C PRO A 7 -4.77 -17.18 6.12
N LEU A 8 -6.01 -17.55 5.82
CA LEU A 8 -6.85 -16.85 4.85
C LEU A 8 -7.17 -15.44 5.32
N GLY A 9 -7.58 -15.26 6.58
CA GLY A 9 -7.90 -13.93 7.10
C GLY A 9 -6.69 -12.99 7.12
N ARG A 10 -5.48 -13.49 7.41
CA ARG A 10 -4.24 -12.70 7.26
C ARG A 10 -4.02 -12.27 5.81
N MET A 11 -4.14 -13.21 4.87
CA MET A 11 -4.00 -12.91 3.44
C MET A 11 -5.00 -11.84 2.99
N LEU A 12 -6.26 -11.96 3.38
CA LEU A 12 -7.30 -10.97 3.03
C LEU A 12 -7.00 -9.58 3.61
N LEU A 13 -6.56 -9.52 4.88
CA LEU A 13 -6.21 -8.25 5.54
C LEU A 13 -4.99 -7.57 4.91
N ASP A 14 -4.04 -8.35 4.41
CA ASP A 14 -2.81 -7.82 3.84
C ASP A 14 -2.98 -7.40 2.37
N GLU A 15 -3.76 -8.14 1.59
CA GLU A 15 -3.89 -7.97 0.14
C GLU A 15 -5.13 -7.15 -0.28
N ILE A 16 -6.25 -7.26 0.43
CA ILE A 16 -7.53 -6.57 0.10
C ILE A 16 -7.70 -5.29 0.94
N SER A 17 -6.59 -4.62 1.24
CA SER A 17 -6.62 -3.33 1.93
C SER A 17 -6.92 -2.18 0.96
N PRO A 18 -7.56 -1.08 1.39
CA PRO A 18 -7.90 0.02 0.49
C PRO A 18 -6.67 0.61 -0.23
N VAL A 19 -6.86 0.94 -1.51
CA VAL A 19 -5.84 1.56 -2.36
C VAL A 19 -5.93 3.08 -2.32
N VAL A 20 -4.79 3.73 -2.17
CA VAL A 20 -4.60 5.17 -2.33
C VAL A 20 -3.70 5.40 -3.54
N MET A 21 -4.25 6.05 -4.56
CA MET A 21 -3.49 6.49 -5.73
C MET A 21 -2.66 7.71 -5.37
N VAL A 22 -1.42 7.78 -5.81
CA VAL A 22 -0.50 8.90 -5.55
C VAL A 22 -0.07 9.54 -6.86
N LEU A 23 -0.17 10.87 -6.90
CA LEU A 23 0.32 11.72 -7.99
C LEU A 23 1.29 12.74 -7.38
N THR A 24 2.49 12.83 -7.95
CA THR A 24 3.59 13.68 -7.45
C THR A 24 4.05 14.64 -8.54
N THR A 25 4.53 15.83 -8.16
CA THR A 25 5.35 16.64 -9.07
C THR A 25 6.79 16.10 -9.12
N PRO A 26 7.54 16.32 -10.21
CA PRO A 26 8.94 15.87 -10.29
C PRO A 26 9.82 16.36 -9.14
N LEU A 27 9.56 17.58 -8.63
CA LEU A 27 10.29 18.14 -7.49
C LEU A 27 10.05 17.41 -6.17
N VAL A 28 8.91 16.73 -6.01
CA VAL A 28 8.63 15.86 -4.86
C VAL A 28 9.53 14.62 -4.93
N ASP A 29 9.58 13.96 -6.09
CA ASP A 29 10.40 12.78 -6.28
C ASP A 29 11.90 13.11 -6.13
N GLU A 30 12.35 14.24 -6.67
CA GLU A 30 13.72 14.74 -6.45
C GLU A 30 14.04 14.95 -4.96
N ALA A 31 13.12 15.54 -4.20
CA ALA A 31 13.31 15.78 -2.77
C ALA A 31 13.39 14.46 -1.98
N CYS A 32 12.51 13.50 -2.25
CA CYS A 32 12.54 12.18 -1.62
C CYS A 32 13.78 11.37 -2.03
N GLN A 33 14.19 11.46 -3.29
CA GLN A 33 15.34 10.72 -3.83
C GLN A 33 16.66 11.11 -3.16
N LYS A 34 16.77 12.31 -2.58
CA LYS A 34 17.93 12.70 -1.73
C LYS A 34 18.15 11.74 -0.56
N ASN A 35 17.08 11.13 -0.05
CA ASN A 35 17.13 10.13 1.02
C ASN A 35 17.21 8.68 0.48
N GLY A 36 17.33 8.50 -0.85
CA GLY A 36 17.40 7.19 -1.49
C GLY A 36 16.08 6.41 -1.53
N LEU A 37 14.96 7.07 -1.24
CA LEU A 37 13.62 6.46 -1.20
C LEU A 37 12.66 7.22 -2.13
N SER A 38 11.73 6.51 -2.72
CA SER A 38 10.55 7.11 -3.36
C SER A 38 9.61 7.72 -2.31
N PHE A 39 8.70 8.59 -2.74
CA PHE A 39 7.71 9.20 -1.86
C PHE A 39 6.82 8.14 -1.19
N ILE A 40 6.40 7.11 -1.93
CA ILE A 40 5.59 6.01 -1.38
C ILE A 40 6.37 5.19 -0.34
N GLU A 41 7.65 4.89 -0.60
CA GLU A 41 8.48 4.16 0.37
C GLU A 41 8.66 4.95 1.67
N MET A 42 8.79 6.27 1.57
CA MET A 42 8.86 7.16 2.74
C MET A 42 7.56 7.13 3.58
N LEU A 43 6.39 6.98 2.94
CA LEU A 43 5.09 6.88 3.61
C LEU A 43 4.72 5.47 4.11
N SER A 44 5.35 4.43 3.55
CA SER A 44 5.02 3.02 3.85
C SER A 44 4.93 2.70 5.35
N PRO A 45 5.83 3.19 6.24
CA PRO A 45 5.72 2.94 7.67
C PRO A 45 4.43 3.47 8.32
N PHE A 46 3.84 4.53 7.75
CA PHE A 46 2.63 5.18 8.25
C PHE A 46 1.34 4.62 7.66
N CYS A 47 1.44 3.59 6.81
CA CYS A 47 0.28 2.97 6.14
C CYS A 47 -0.31 1.80 6.93
N VAL A 48 0.32 1.39 8.04
CA VAL A 48 -0.14 0.28 8.87
C VAL A 48 -0.52 0.81 10.25
N PHE A 49 -1.82 0.83 10.50
CA PHE A 49 -2.40 1.24 11.78
C PHE A 49 -2.67 -0.01 12.60
N ASN A 50 -1.86 -0.23 13.62
CA ASN A 50 -2.09 -1.28 14.61
C ASN A 50 -2.61 -0.65 15.91
N ASN A 51 -3.35 -1.43 16.70
CA ASN A 51 -3.84 -1.03 18.03
C ASN A 51 -4.75 0.22 17.99
N ILE A 52 -5.44 0.43 16.87
CA ILE A 52 -6.50 1.44 16.77
C ILE A 52 -7.77 0.92 17.41
N ASP A 53 -8.67 1.83 17.79
CA ASP A 53 -9.91 1.46 18.45
C ASP A 53 -11.09 2.29 17.92
N VAL A 54 -11.35 2.13 16.62
CA VAL A 54 -12.33 2.93 15.89
C VAL A 54 -13.65 2.15 15.76
N PRO A 55 -14.78 2.67 16.27
CA PRO A 55 -16.08 2.05 16.08
C PRO A 55 -16.59 2.28 14.66
N VAL A 56 -16.76 1.21 13.90
CA VAL A 56 -17.37 1.18 12.58
C VAL A 56 -18.79 0.67 12.71
N ARG A 57 -19.76 1.48 12.24
CA ARG A 57 -21.15 1.04 12.17
C ARG A 57 -21.36 0.23 10.90
N THR A 58 -21.80 -1.00 11.08
CA THR A 58 -22.20 -1.88 9.98
C THR A 58 -23.68 -1.66 9.64
N ALA A 59 -24.15 -2.16 8.49
CA ALA A 59 -25.57 -2.09 8.11
C ALA A 59 -26.50 -2.77 9.13
N SER A 60 -25.98 -3.70 9.93
CA SER A 60 -26.68 -4.36 11.04
C SER A 60 -26.75 -3.53 12.34
N ASP A 61 -26.26 -2.29 12.35
CA ASP A 61 -26.17 -1.38 13.51
C ASP A 61 -25.35 -1.93 14.71
N GLN A 62 -24.70 -3.08 14.53
CA GLN A 62 -23.73 -3.60 15.48
C GLN A 62 -22.39 -2.90 15.27
N PRO A 63 -21.84 -2.22 16.30
CA PRO A 63 -20.56 -1.55 16.20
C PRO A 63 -19.44 -2.60 16.15
N TYR A 64 -18.70 -2.62 15.04
CA TYR A 64 -17.47 -3.38 14.89
C TYR A 64 -16.28 -2.47 15.22
N ARG A 65 -15.36 -2.90 16.08
CA ARG A 65 -14.18 -2.09 16.42
C ARG A 65 -13.02 -2.51 15.53
N LEU A 66 -12.53 -1.57 14.73
CA LEU A 66 -11.38 -1.78 13.87
C LEU A 66 -10.11 -1.72 14.72
N GLN A 67 -9.38 -2.82 14.80
CA GLN A 67 -8.14 -2.96 15.59
C GLN A 67 -6.86 -2.82 14.76
N LYS A 68 -6.95 -3.24 13.50
CA LYS A 68 -5.88 -3.15 12.52
C LYS A 68 -6.45 -2.61 11.22
N PHE A 69 -5.75 -1.67 10.61
CA PHE A 69 -6.10 -1.12 9.31
C PHE A 69 -4.83 -0.87 8.52
N LYS A 70 -4.86 -1.19 7.23
CA LYS A 70 -3.72 -1.02 6.34
C LYS A 70 -4.18 -0.29 5.10
N LEU A 71 -3.32 0.56 4.57
CA LEU A 71 -3.48 1.21 3.27
C LEU A 71 -2.40 0.71 2.32
N ARG A 72 -2.73 0.66 1.02
CA ARG A 72 -1.75 0.39 -0.04
C ARG A 72 -1.63 1.61 -0.92
N LEU A 73 -0.43 2.12 -1.08
CA LEU A 73 -0.12 3.27 -1.90
C LEU A 73 0.42 2.79 -3.25
N PHE A 74 -0.09 3.36 -4.34
CA PHE A 74 0.40 3.11 -5.68
C PHE A 74 0.52 4.42 -6.45
N TYR A 75 1.59 4.57 -7.23
CA TYR A 75 1.64 5.64 -8.21
C TYR A 75 0.61 5.38 -9.30
N ALA A 76 0.06 6.45 -9.88
CA ALA A 76 -0.88 6.35 -10.99
C ALA A 76 -0.35 5.47 -12.15
N SER A 77 0.95 5.55 -12.46
CA SER A 77 1.60 4.73 -13.49
C SER A 77 1.60 3.22 -13.23
N ASP A 78 1.46 2.82 -11.96
CA ASP A 78 1.50 1.42 -11.53
C ASP A 78 0.10 0.80 -11.43
N ILE A 79 -0.95 1.61 -11.50
CA ILE A 79 -2.35 1.19 -11.47
C ILE A 79 -2.74 0.75 -12.89
N ARG A 80 -2.38 -0.48 -13.23
CA ARG A 80 -2.71 -1.11 -14.49
C ARG A 80 -2.62 -2.62 -14.35
N GLN A 81 -3.36 -3.35 -15.17
CA GLN A 81 -3.19 -4.80 -15.24
C GLN A 81 -1.76 -5.13 -15.72
N PRO A 82 -1.06 -6.05 -15.03
CA PRO A 82 0.23 -6.54 -15.48
C PRO A 82 0.05 -7.42 -16.74
N ASP A 83 1.06 -7.46 -17.60
CA ASP A 83 1.04 -8.31 -18.79
C ASP A 83 1.00 -9.79 -18.40
N LEU A 84 0.09 -10.55 -19.01
CA LEU A 84 -0.15 -11.95 -18.65
C LEU A 84 1.07 -12.85 -18.92
N GLN A 85 1.83 -12.62 -19.99
CA GLN A 85 2.99 -13.44 -20.32
C GLN A 85 4.13 -13.17 -19.34
N VAL A 86 4.44 -11.89 -19.11
CA VAL A 86 5.44 -11.46 -18.12
C VAL A 86 5.10 -12.02 -16.74
N THR A 87 3.82 -11.98 -16.37
CA THR A 87 3.37 -12.45 -15.07
C THR A 87 3.46 -13.97 -14.93
N LYS A 88 3.13 -14.73 -15.98
CA LYS A 88 3.32 -16.20 -15.99
C LYS A 88 4.78 -16.59 -15.86
N GLU A 89 5.68 -15.90 -16.56
CA GLU A 89 7.12 -16.15 -16.48
C GLU A 89 7.66 -15.87 -15.07
N ARG A 90 7.30 -14.70 -14.51
CA ARG A 90 7.64 -14.33 -13.12
C ARG A 90 7.09 -15.34 -12.11
N LEU A 91 5.82 -15.73 -12.26
CA LEU A 91 5.19 -16.70 -11.37
C LEU A 91 5.94 -18.03 -11.38
N LYS A 92 6.32 -18.52 -12.57
CA LYS A 92 7.12 -19.74 -12.73
C LYS A 92 8.47 -19.59 -12.02
N GLU A 93 9.18 -18.49 -12.24
CA GLU A 93 10.48 -18.23 -11.62
C GLU A 93 10.39 -18.24 -10.08
N VAL A 94 9.42 -17.52 -9.52
CA VAL A 94 9.24 -17.42 -8.06
C VAL A 94 8.90 -18.77 -7.43
N ILE A 95 8.03 -19.57 -8.08
CA ILE A 95 7.67 -20.92 -7.59
C ILE A 95 8.87 -21.87 -7.67
N THR A 96 9.60 -21.85 -8.78
CA THR A 96 10.80 -22.69 -8.95
C THR A 96 11.82 -22.36 -7.87
N LYS A 97 12.12 -21.08 -7.65
CA LYS A 97 13.05 -20.64 -6.62
C LYS A 97 12.60 -21.06 -5.21
N ALA A 98 11.32 -20.88 -4.89
CA ALA A 98 10.78 -21.28 -3.58
C ALA A 98 10.88 -22.80 -3.36
N GLY A 99 10.61 -23.61 -4.39
CA GLY A 99 10.76 -25.06 -4.34
C GLY A 99 12.21 -25.53 -4.20
N GLU A 100 13.15 -24.84 -4.87
CA GLU A 100 14.59 -25.10 -4.72
C GLU A 100 15.09 -24.77 -3.31
N GLU A 101 14.72 -23.61 -2.76
CA GLU A 101 15.05 -23.20 -1.39
C GLU A 101 14.48 -24.18 -0.35
N GLU A 102 13.25 -24.66 -0.53
CA GLU A 102 12.64 -25.64 0.37
C GLU A 102 13.34 -27.01 0.27
N SER A 103 13.71 -27.44 -0.94
CA SER A 103 14.48 -28.68 -1.15
C SER A 103 15.86 -28.63 -0.51
N LEU A 104 16.56 -27.49 -0.61
CA LEU A 104 17.87 -27.29 0.03
C LEU A 104 17.77 -27.31 1.56
N ASN A 105 16.73 -26.68 2.13
CA ASN A 105 16.50 -26.65 3.58
C ASN A 105 16.17 -28.04 4.14
N LEU A 106 15.39 -28.85 3.44
CA LEU A 106 15.08 -30.23 3.83
C LEU A 106 16.33 -31.14 3.81
N HIS A 107 17.31 -30.84 2.96
CA HIS A 107 18.59 -31.57 2.91
C HIS A 107 19.56 -31.21 4.04
N LEU A 108 19.39 -30.05 4.68
CA LEU A 108 20.28 -29.53 5.73
C LEU A 108 19.80 -29.86 7.15
N ASP A 109 18.49 -29.98 7.36
CA ASP A 109 17.89 -30.23 8.68
C ASP A 109 16.64 -31.11 8.53
N ALA A 110 16.81 -32.44 8.59
CA ALA A 110 15.71 -33.37 8.50
C ALA A 110 14.88 -33.32 9.81
N PRO A 111 13.60 -32.90 9.78
CA PRO A 111 12.80 -32.80 11.00
C PRO A 111 12.59 -34.19 11.60
N GLN A 112 12.75 -34.33 12.92
CA GLN A 112 12.39 -35.56 13.63
C GLN A 112 10.88 -35.80 13.50
N PRO A 113 10.41 -37.04 13.35
CA PRO A 113 9.01 -37.36 13.07
C PRO A 113 8.02 -36.85 14.14
N ASP A 114 8.48 -36.65 15.38
CA ASP A 114 7.66 -36.12 16.48
C ASP A 114 7.34 -34.61 16.36
N ASP A 115 8.17 -33.83 15.64
CA ASP A 115 7.95 -32.38 15.43
C ASP A 115 6.89 -32.08 14.35
N LEU A 116 6.57 -33.06 13.50
CA LEU A 116 5.55 -32.90 12.46
C LEU A 116 4.12 -33.03 13.00
N LEU A 117 3.96 -33.70 14.15
CA LEU A 117 2.67 -33.92 14.80
C LEU A 117 2.28 -32.80 15.78
N SER A 118 3.25 -31.97 16.19
CA SER A 118 3.05 -30.81 17.07
C SER A 118 2.79 -29.50 16.29
N ARG A 119 3.09 -29.47 14.99
CA ARG A 119 2.85 -28.31 14.12
C ARG A 119 1.37 -28.10 13.85
N SER A 120 0.92 -26.87 14.02
CA SER A 120 -0.43 -26.45 13.65
C SER A 120 -0.64 -26.60 12.13
N GLU A 121 -1.85 -26.90 11.64
CA GLU A 121 -2.14 -27.00 10.19
C GLU A 121 -1.71 -25.75 9.40
N SER A 122 -1.66 -24.59 10.07
CA SER A 122 -1.17 -23.32 9.49
C SER A 122 0.34 -23.28 9.25
N GLU A 123 1.13 -24.10 9.94
CA GLU A 123 2.57 -24.26 9.72
C GLU A 123 2.89 -25.24 8.59
N VAL A 124 1.94 -26.06 8.14
CA VAL A 124 2.18 -27.14 7.15
C VAL A 124 2.14 -26.65 5.69
N LEU A 125 1.80 -25.38 5.45
CA LEU A 125 1.67 -24.86 4.09
C LEU A 125 3.04 -24.66 3.41
N PRO A 126 3.32 -25.33 2.27
CA PRO A 126 4.59 -25.19 1.57
C PRO A 126 4.89 -23.73 1.19
N SER A 127 6.16 -23.37 1.20
CA SER A 127 6.58 -21.97 0.95
C SER A 127 6.16 -21.52 -0.45
N TRP A 128 6.31 -22.39 -1.46
CA TRP A 128 5.94 -22.12 -2.85
C TRP A 128 4.46 -21.74 -3.01
N PHE A 129 3.57 -22.32 -2.20
CA PHE A 129 2.13 -22.04 -2.28
C PHE A 129 1.81 -20.64 -1.76
N LYS A 130 2.53 -20.16 -0.75
CA LYS A 130 2.40 -18.78 -0.26
C LYS A 130 2.84 -17.79 -1.34
N PHE A 131 3.96 -18.05 -2.01
CA PHE A 131 4.43 -17.21 -3.11
C PHE A 131 3.51 -17.25 -4.32
N PHE A 132 3.01 -18.44 -4.69
CA PHE A 132 2.02 -18.60 -5.74
C PHE A 132 0.77 -17.75 -5.48
N ASN A 133 0.18 -17.82 -4.29
CA ASN A 133 -1.01 -17.03 -3.96
C ASN A 133 -0.73 -15.53 -4.02
N LYS A 134 0.42 -15.08 -3.52
CA LYS A 134 0.81 -13.68 -3.57
C LYS A 134 0.96 -13.16 -5.00
N GLU A 135 1.65 -13.90 -5.86
CA GLU A 135 1.83 -13.52 -7.26
C GLU A 135 0.53 -13.65 -8.06
N LEU A 136 -0.33 -14.64 -7.76
CA LEU A 136 -1.66 -14.75 -8.35
C LEU A 136 -2.53 -13.53 -8.04
N ILE A 137 -2.58 -13.11 -6.77
CA ILE A 137 -3.33 -11.91 -6.36
C ILE A 137 -2.79 -10.69 -7.09
N ARG A 138 -1.46 -10.51 -7.12
CA ARG A 138 -0.82 -9.42 -7.86
C ARG A 138 -1.15 -9.42 -9.36
N THR A 139 -1.30 -10.59 -9.96
CA THR A 139 -1.68 -10.73 -11.39
C THR A 139 -3.09 -10.19 -11.64
N LEU A 140 -3.98 -10.37 -10.68
CA LEU A 140 -5.38 -10.00 -10.78
C LEU A 140 -5.65 -8.55 -10.43
N SER A 141 -4.64 -7.83 -9.95
CA SER A 141 -4.80 -6.44 -9.49
C SER A 141 -5.14 -5.46 -10.60
N PHE A 142 -5.92 -4.45 -10.21
CA PHE A 142 -6.37 -3.35 -11.08
C PHE A 142 -7.11 -3.84 -12.31
N SER A 143 -8.01 -4.80 -12.11
CA SER A 143 -8.76 -5.43 -13.18
C SER A 143 -10.15 -4.82 -13.33
N ASP A 144 -10.59 -4.65 -14.59
CA ASP A 144 -11.91 -4.09 -14.94
C ASP A 144 -13.10 -4.90 -14.39
N HIS A 145 -12.85 -6.08 -13.83
CA HIS A 145 -13.85 -7.00 -13.29
C HIS A 145 -13.85 -7.10 -11.76
N GLU A 146 -13.06 -6.28 -11.07
CA GLU A 146 -13.01 -6.20 -9.60
C GLU A 146 -13.05 -4.75 -9.12
N ALA A 147 -13.15 -4.53 -7.82
CA ALA A 147 -13.16 -3.19 -7.22
C ALA A 147 -12.35 -3.11 -5.92
N PHE A 148 -11.63 -4.16 -5.57
CA PHE A 148 -10.77 -4.24 -4.40
C PHE A 148 -9.50 -3.40 -4.55
N ASP A 149 -8.95 -3.34 -5.77
CA ASP A 149 -7.77 -2.55 -6.09
C ASP A 149 -8.11 -1.18 -6.70
N HIS A 150 -9.40 -0.86 -6.79
CA HIS A 150 -9.83 0.47 -7.22
C HIS A 150 -9.46 1.52 -6.15
N PRO A 151 -8.74 2.60 -6.53
CA PRO A 151 -8.36 3.63 -5.58
C PRO A 151 -9.58 4.30 -4.97
N VAL A 152 -9.64 4.34 -3.64
CA VAL A 152 -10.72 5.02 -2.91
C VAL A 152 -10.42 6.51 -2.73
N VAL A 153 -9.15 6.89 -2.77
CA VAL A 153 -8.65 8.25 -2.60
C VAL A 153 -7.43 8.46 -3.51
N CYS A 154 -7.29 9.68 -4.03
CA CYS A 154 -6.11 10.16 -4.74
C CYS A 154 -5.38 11.19 -3.87
N LEU A 155 -4.12 10.92 -3.54
CA LEU A 155 -3.20 11.82 -2.87
C LEU A 155 -2.41 12.60 -3.92
N LEU A 156 -2.70 13.90 -4.03
CA LEU A 156 -1.97 14.85 -4.86
C LEU A 156 -0.87 15.47 -4.03
N VAL A 157 0.37 15.34 -4.46
CA VAL A 157 1.54 15.82 -3.73
C VAL A 157 2.30 16.80 -4.59
N VAL A 158 2.47 18.01 -4.08
CA VAL A 158 3.19 19.09 -4.75
C VAL A 158 4.31 19.56 -3.83
N SER A 159 5.45 19.94 -4.41
CA SER A 159 6.56 20.50 -3.66
C SER A 159 6.30 21.97 -3.38
N SER A 160 6.70 22.46 -2.21
CA SER A 160 6.69 23.89 -1.89
C SER A 160 7.62 24.70 -2.79
N LYS A 161 8.54 24.03 -3.49
CA LYS A 161 9.44 24.63 -4.49
C LYS A 161 8.82 24.76 -5.87
N ASP A 162 7.68 24.12 -6.12
CA ASP A 162 6.99 24.27 -7.40
C ASP A 162 6.52 25.72 -7.57
N ASP A 163 6.69 26.24 -8.78
CA ASP A 163 6.11 27.52 -9.16
C ASP A 163 4.58 27.42 -9.11
N GLN A 164 3.94 28.30 -8.33
CA GLN A 164 2.48 28.34 -8.13
C GLN A 164 1.92 26.96 -7.71
N PRO A 165 2.26 26.46 -6.50
CA PRO A 165 1.97 25.09 -6.09
C PRO A 165 0.46 24.77 -6.05
N VAL A 166 -0.38 25.78 -5.81
CA VAL A 166 -1.84 25.64 -5.84
C VAL A 166 -2.34 25.26 -7.24
N ASN A 167 -1.77 25.85 -8.29
CA ASN A 167 -2.16 25.54 -9.67
C ASN A 167 -1.68 24.13 -10.05
N ARG A 168 -0.49 23.72 -9.57
CA ARG A 168 0.05 22.39 -9.82
C ARG A 168 -0.85 21.27 -9.31
N PHE A 169 -1.54 21.46 -8.20
CA PHE A 169 -2.52 20.47 -7.72
C PHE A 169 -3.65 20.23 -8.72
N VAL A 170 -4.10 21.28 -9.40
CA VAL A 170 -5.15 21.19 -10.43
C VAL A 170 -4.59 20.50 -11.67
N ASP A 171 -3.38 20.88 -12.09
CA ASP A 171 -2.74 20.32 -13.27
C ASP A 171 -2.48 18.82 -13.12
N LEU A 172 -1.95 18.39 -11.96
CA LEU A 172 -1.60 16.98 -11.68
C LEU A 172 -2.75 16.00 -11.97
N PHE A 173 -3.97 16.33 -11.54
CA PHE A 173 -5.13 15.45 -11.74
C PHE A 173 -5.73 15.56 -13.15
N ASN A 174 -5.39 16.59 -13.92
CA ASN A 174 -5.88 16.77 -15.29
C ASN A 174 -4.88 16.28 -16.34
N THR A 175 -3.81 15.60 -15.93
CA THR A 175 -2.80 15.09 -16.85
C THR A 175 -3.22 13.77 -17.51
N ASP A 176 -2.63 13.48 -18.67
CA ASP A 176 -2.70 12.17 -19.33
C ASP A 176 -2.02 11.04 -18.52
N GLN A 177 -1.49 11.33 -17.32
CA GLN A 177 -0.82 10.36 -16.46
C GLN A 177 -1.81 9.56 -15.59
N LEU A 178 -3.11 9.84 -15.68
CA LEU A 178 -4.13 9.05 -15.02
C LEU A 178 -4.21 7.63 -15.61
N PRO A 179 -4.51 6.61 -14.78
CA PRO A 179 -4.75 5.25 -15.26
C PRO A 179 -5.82 5.21 -16.35
N SER A 180 -5.60 4.44 -17.42
CA SER A 180 -6.60 4.27 -18.50
C SER A 180 -7.92 3.72 -17.95
N LEU A 181 -7.87 2.93 -16.87
CA LEU A 181 -9.01 2.39 -16.14
C LEU A 181 -10.02 3.47 -15.69
N LEU A 182 -9.57 4.70 -15.40
CA LEU A 182 -10.46 5.83 -15.09
C LEU A 182 -11.13 6.39 -16.35
N ASN A 183 -10.40 6.42 -17.47
CA ASN A 183 -10.87 6.97 -18.73
C ASN A 183 -11.82 6.00 -19.46
N ASP A 184 -11.57 4.69 -19.34
CA ASP A 184 -12.35 3.61 -19.96
C ASP A 184 -13.65 3.30 -19.19
N GLY A 185 -13.82 3.93 -18.01
CA GLY A 185 -15.02 3.81 -17.17
C GLY A 185 -15.05 2.58 -16.27
N ALA A 186 -13.94 1.85 -16.16
CA ALA A 186 -13.80 0.74 -15.22
C ALA A 186 -13.73 1.24 -13.76
N MET A 187 -13.01 2.34 -13.53
CA MET A 187 -12.91 3.00 -12.23
C MET A 187 -13.74 4.31 -12.20
N ASP A 188 -14.18 4.73 -11.01
CA ASP A 188 -14.86 6.02 -10.86
C ASP A 188 -13.87 7.17 -11.05
N PRO A 189 -14.04 8.05 -12.05
CA PRO A 189 -13.16 9.20 -12.25
C PRO A 189 -13.31 10.28 -11.14
N LYS A 190 -14.39 10.23 -10.34
CA LYS A 190 -14.66 11.19 -9.26
C LYS A 190 -14.10 10.74 -7.91
N ILE A 191 -12.87 10.23 -7.92
CA ILE A 191 -12.15 9.82 -6.71
C ILE A 191 -11.97 11.03 -5.78
N HIS A 192 -12.13 10.81 -4.47
CA HIS A 192 -11.84 11.82 -3.46
C HIS A 192 -10.36 12.22 -3.51
N LYS A 193 -10.08 13.52 -3.38
CA LYS A 193 -8.73 14.09 -3.53
C LYS A 193 -8.21 14.64 -2.22
N LEU A 194 -7.05 14.20 -1.79
CA LEU A 194 -6.29 14.77 -0.68
C LEU A 194 -5.10 15.54 -1.21
N TYR A 195 -4.87 16.73 -0.69
CA TYR A 195 -3.81 17.62 -1.14
C TYR A 195 -2.70 17.68 -0.09
N LEU A 196 -1.47 17.37 -0.49
CA LEU A 196 -0.30 17.39 0.37
C LEU A 196 0.75 18.33 -0.22
N LEU A 197 1.14 19.35 0.55
CA LEU A 197 2.28 20.20 0.21
C LEU A 197 3.53 19.68 0.91
N LEU A 198 4.50 19.20 0.14
CA LEU A 198 5.77 18.71 0.67
C LEU A 198 6.77 19.85 0.74
N HIS A 199 7.39 20.04 1.91
CA HIS A 199 8.49 20.99 2.10
C HIS A 199 9.75 20.24 2.53
N ASP A 200 10.86 20.46 1.82
CA ASP A 200 12.16 19.93 2.21
C ASP A 200 12.83 20.91 3.20
N ASN A 201 13.06 20.46 4.42
CA ASN A 201 13.59 21.28 5.52
C ASN A 201 15.03 21.74 5.28
N GLN A 202 15.78 21.07 4.39
CA GLN A 202 17.13 21.52 3.99
C GLN A 202 17.10 22.86 3.26
N ASP A 203 15.94 23.25 2.72
CA ASP A 203 15.76 24.47 1.95
C ASP A 203 15.18 25.62 2.79
N ALA A 204 14.96 25.40 4.08
CA ALA A 204 14.52 26.44 5.00
C ALA A 204 15.67 27.44 5.27
N PRO A 205 15.39 28.75 5.31
CA PRO A 205 16.39 29.73 5.73
C PRO A 205 16.83 29.44 7.18
N PRO A 206 18.12 29.65 7.51
CA PRO A 206 18.74 29.15 8.74
C PRO A 206 18.13 29.68 10.05
N GLU A 207 17.29 30.72 10.02
CA GLU A 207 16.62 31.26 11.20
C GLU A 207 15.46 30.40 11.74
N LYS A 208 14.92 29.45 10.96
CA LYS A 208 13.77 28.61 11.38
C LYS A 208 14.12 27.22 11.91
N LEU A 209 15.39 26.79 11.78
CA LEU A 209 15.85 25.46 12.22
C LEU A 209 15.84 25.27 13.74
N LEU A 210 15.63 26.34 14.51
CA LEU A 210 15.59 26.30 15.99
C LEU A 210 14.17 26.11 16.57
N ILE A 211 13.11 26.18 15.74
CA ILE A 211 11.72 26.19 16.23
C ILE A 211 11.01 24.85 15.94
N SER A 212 11.51 24.02 15.02
CA SER A 212 10.82 22.79 14.59
C SER A 212 10.92 21.60 15.54
N ASP A 213 11.75 21.66 16.60
CA ASP A 213 11.87 20.56 17.57
C ASP A 213 10.78 20.59 18.65
N THR A 214 9.88 21.57 18.61
CA THR A 214 8.80 21.72 19.59
C THR A 214 7.50 22.06 18.88
N GLU A 215 6.43 21.33 19.20
CA GLU A 215 5.03 21.55 18.83
C GLU A 215 4.51 20.83 17.57
N VAL A 216 4.18 19.54 17.76
CA VAL A 216 2.99 18.95 17.14
C VAL A 216 1.93 18.84 18.23
N TYR A 217 1.03 19.82 18.31
CA TYR A 217 -0.23 19.69 19.07
C TYR A 217 -1.37 19.42 18.08
N PRO A 218 -2.19 18.37 18.30
CA PRO A 218 -3.43 18.22 17.55
C PRO A 218 -4.43 19.25 18.09
N VAL A 219 -4.81 20.21 17.24
CA VAL A 219 -5.96 21.07 17.49
C VAL A 219 -7.21 20.21 17.36
N VAL A 220 -7.69 19.69 18.49
CA VAL A 220 -9.04 19.16 18.62
C VAL A 220 -9.98 20.36 18.65
N ASN A 221 -10.46 20.78 17.48
CA ASN A 221 -11.61 21.69 17.42
C ASN A 221 -12.86 20.88 17.71
N GLY A 222 -13.28 20.89 18.98
CA GLY A 222 -14.68 20.70 19.33
C GLY A 222 -15.45 21.98 18.99
N MET A 223 -16.56 21.83 18.28
CA MET A 223 -17.63 22.82 18.21
C MET A 223 -18.95 22.06 18.04
N ASP A 224 -19.73 22.13 19.13
CA ASP A 224 -21.18 22.01 19.32
C ASP A 224 -21.95 20.79 18.79
#